data_AF-A0A5E4E9L2-F1
#
_entry.id   AF-A0A5E4E9L2-F1
#
_cell.length_a   1.000
_cell.length_b   1.000
_cell.length_c   1.000
_cell.angle_alpha   90.00
_cell.angle_beta   90.00
_cell.angle_gamma   90.00
#
_symmetry.space_group_name_H-M   'P 1'
#
loop_
_entity.id
_entity.type
_entity.pdbx_description
1 polymer ?
#
loop_
_entity_poly.entity_id
_entity_poly.type
_entity_poly.pdbx_seq_one_letter_code
_entity_poly.pdbx_strand_id
1 'polypeptide(L)'
;MATSNTTSVSLKLLIDTKGGKVLFAEASKDVVDFLFTLLSLPVGTVIRLLSKDAMVGTLGKLYESVENISYTYLQPNLKKDTLLKPKAAVAVAGSNILLLLTNDVDSNAKQFYICAKCNRHISDVSGTVCPSCRYPMSTQVTYVCPQASSTVAATSGEGGYVKGVVTYMIMDNLEVKPMSTISSIAMLNQFNVKEVGALEEKVVYLGMDEGLKLLKASLETSTVLTNVFLGNKMA
;
A
#
# COMPACT_ATOMS: atom_id res chain seq x y z
N MET A 1 6.24 -25.06 6.57
CA MET A 1 6.09 -23.95 7.53
C MET A 1 7.25 -22.99 7.30
N ALA A 2 7.04 -21.93 6.53
CA ALA A 2 8.05 -20.88 6.38
C ALA A 2 7.81 -19.87 7.50
N THR A 3 8.75 -19.77 8.44
CA THR A 3 8.79 -18.73 9.46
C THR A 3 9.10 -17.40 8.79
N SER A 4 8.06 -16.58 8.57
CA SER A 4 8.22 -15.18 8.18
C SER A 4 8.79 -14.42 9.38
N ASN A 5 10.00 -13.89 9.25
CA ASN A 5 10.52 -12.91 10.20
C ASN A 5 9.58 -11.69 10.19
N THR A 6 8.77 -11.54 11.23
CA THR A 6 7.82 -10.43 11.37
C THR A 6 8.58 -9.15 11.70
N THR A 7 8.90 -8.35 10.68
CA THR A 7 9.39 -6.98 10.89
C THR A 7 8.22 -6.09 11.28
N SER A 8 8.02 -5.87 12.58
CA SER A 8 7.09 -4.88 13.09
C SER A 8 7.77 -3.52 13.23
N VAL A 9 7.08 -2.44 12.85
CA VAL A 9 7.55 -1.07 13.08
C VAL A 9 6.77 -0.42 14.23
N SER A 10 7.43 0.35 15.08
CA SER A 10 6.76 1.03 16.19
C SER A 10 6.18 2.38 15.76
N LEU A 11 5.04 2.73 16.35
CA LEU A 11 4.43 4.06 16.25
C LEU A 11 3.91 4.49 17.62
N LYS A 12 4.01 5.79 17.93
CA LYS A 12 3.60 6.33 19.23
C LYS A 12 2.27 7.04 19.08
N LEU A 13 1.25 6.58 19.78
CA LEU A 13 -0.07 7.19 19.79
C LEU A 13 -0.13 8.26 20.87
N LEU A 14 -0.72 9.40 20.54
CA LEU A 14 -1.19 10.36 21.53
C LEU A 14 -2.70 10.18 21.71
N ILE A 15 -3.10 9.74 22.91
CA ILE A 15 -4.46 9.32 23.23
C ILE A 15 -5.09 10.36 24.16
N ASP A 16 -6.31 10.78 23.84
CA ASP A 16 -7.18 11.48 24.78
C ASP A 16 -7.92 10.43 25.63
N THR A 17 -7.46 10.24 26.86
CA THR A 17 -8.02 9.22 27.78
C THR A 17 -9.44 9.54 28.22
N LYS A 18 -9.82 10.83 28.28
CA LYS A 18 -11.20 11.24 28.61
C LYS A 18 -12.13 10.98 27.43
N GLY A 19 -11.65 11.28 26.22
CA GLY A 19 -12.39 11.06 24.98
C GLY A 19 -12.36 9.61 24.46
N GLY A 20 -11.48 8.77 25.01
CA GLY A 20 -11.30 7.39 24.58
C GLY A 20 -10.84 7.25 23.12
N LYS A 21 -10.10 8.23 22.60
CA LYS A 21 -9.74 8.31 21.16
C LYS A 21 -8.27 8.65 20.95
N VAL A 22 -7.73 8.21 19.82
CA VAL A 22 -6.42 8.63 19.34
C VAL A 22 -6.55 10.00 18.69
N LEU A 23 -5.69 10.95 19.06
CA LEU A 23 -5.63 12.27 18.41
C LEU A 23 -4.78 12.20 17.14
N PHE A 24 -3.56 11.67 17.28
CA PHE A 24 -2.65 11.37 16.19
C PHE A 24 -1.60 10.35 16.66
N ALA A 25 -0.86 9.79 15.71
CA ALA A 25 0.32 8.98 15.92
C ALA A 25 1.58 9.69 15.38
N GLU A 26 2.67 9.61 16.14
CA GLU A 26 4.02 9.89 15.69
C GLU A 26 4.59 8.64 15.03
N ALA A 27 5.06 8.79 13.78
CA ALA A 27 5.49 7.67 12.96
C ALA A 27 6.73 7.99 12.11
N SER A 28 7.53 6.96 11.86
CA SER A 28 8.69 7.03 10.97
C SER A 28 8.26 6.98 9.49
N LYS A 29 9.23 7.25 8.60
CA LYS A 29 9.07 7.06 7.15
C LYS A 29 8.52 5.68 6.79
N ASP A 30 8.97 4.61 7.43
CA ASP A 30 8.57 3.24 7.06
C ASP A 30 7.07 2.98 7.22
N VAL A 31 6.48 3.53 8.28
CA VAL A 31 5.03 3.47 8.52
C VAL A 31 4.27 4.26 7.44
N VAL A 32 4.74 5.46 7.10
CA VAL A 32 4.09 6.32 6.11
C VAL A 32 4.19 5.73 4.71
N ASP A 33 5.37 5.25 4.34
CA ASP A 33 5.59 4.57 3.06
C ASP A 33 4.67 3.34 2.96
N PHE A 34 4.52 2.57 4.03
CA PHE A 34 3.54 1.48 4.08
C PHE A 34 2.11 1.98 3.80
N LEU A 35 1.64 3.02 4.50
CA LEU A 35 0.29 3.56 4.29
C LEU A 35 0.08 4.07 2.86
N PHE A 36 1.07 4.77 2.30
CA PHE A 36 0.99 5.27 0.92
C PHE A 36 1.01 4.14 -0.10
N THR A 37 1.69 3.03 0.22
CA THR A 37 1.68 1.85 -0.63
C THR A 37 0.29 1.21 -0.71
N LEU A 38 -0.57 1.36 0.31
CA LEU A 38 -1.95 0.86 0.26
C LEU A 38 -2.73 1.44 -0.93
N LEU A 39 -2.43 2.69 -1.32
CA LEU A 39 -3.05 3.36 -2.47
C LEU A 39 -2.64 2.73 -3.82
N SER A 40 -1.56 1.95 -3.86
CA SER A 40 -1.08 1.25 -5.06
C SER A 40 -1.68 -0.15 -5.22
N LEU A 41 -2.38 -0.66 -4.20
CA LEU A 41 -2.96 -2.00 -4.24
C LEU A 41 -4.16 -2.05 -5.20
N PRO A 42 -4.15 -2.95 -6.20
CA PRO A 42 -5.35 -3.22 -6.97
C PRO A 42 -6.47 -3.71 -6.06
N VAL A 43 -7.71 -3.33 -6.35
CA VAL A 43 -8.88 -3.72 -5.53
C VAL A 43 -9.01 -5.24 -5.39
N GLY A 44 -8.69 -6.02 -6.44
CA GLY A 44 -8.65 -7.48 -6.35
C GLY A 44 -7.65 -8.01 -5.31
N THR A 45 -6.51 -7.35 -5.15
CA THR A 45 -5.53 -7.67 -4.10
C THR A 45 -6.07 -7.32 -2.72
N VAL A 46 -6.71 -6.15 -2.56
CA VAL A 46 -7.32 -5.75 -1.28
C VAL A 46 -8.36 -6.78 -0.83
N ILE A 47 -9.26 -7.22 -1.73
CA ILE A 47 -10.29 -8.22 -1.42
C ILE A 47 -9.63 -9.56 -1.05
N ARG A 48 -8.57 -9.97 -1.76
CA ARG A 48 -7.82 -11.19 -1.46
C ARG A 48 -7.15 -11.13 -0.08
N LEU A 49 -6.55 -9.99 0.27
CA LEU A 49 -5.89 -9.77 1.56
C LEU A 49 -6.88 -9.75 2.73
N LEU A 50 -8.04 -9.11 2.53
CA LEU A 50 -9.08 -9.03 3.56
C LEU A 50 -10.01 -10.24 3.58
N SER A 51 -9.89 -11.17 2.62
CA SER A 51 -10.87 -12.20 2.28
C SER A 51 -12.20 -11.66 1.76
N LYS A 52 -12.89 -12.44 0.92
CA LYS A 52 -14.19 -12.05 0.35
C LYS A 52 -15.30 -11.86 1.40
N ASP A 53 -15.26 -12.61 2.49
CA ASP A 53 -16.28 -12.58 3.54
C ASP A 53 -16.10 -11.43 4.54
N ALA A 54 -14.86 -11.00 4.76
CA ALA A 54 -14.55 -9.86 5.63
C ALA A 54 -14.38 -8.54 4.86
N MET A 55 -14.57 -8.54 3.54
CA MET A 55 -14.57 -7.34 2.70
C MET A 55 -15.79 -6.46 2.98
N VAL A 56 -15.57 -5.15 2.99
CA VAL A 56 -16.61 -4.15 3.23
C VAL A 56 -17.52 -4.01 2.00
N GLY A 57 -18.83 -3.93 2.23
CA GLY A 57 -19.83 -3.74 1.18
C GLY A 57 -20.00 -4.98 0.29
N THR A 58 -20.19 -4.77 -1.02
CA THR A 58 -20.55 -5.85 -1.97
C THR A 58 -19.40 -6.30 -2.85
N LEU A 59 -18.20 -5.71 -2.72
CA LEU A 59 -17.05 -6.05 -3.56
C LEU A 59 -16.59 -7.50 -3.37
N GLY A 60 -16.75 -8.07 -2.18
CA GLY A 60 -16.50 -9.50 -1.92
C GLY A 60 -17.39 -10.42 -2.79
N LYS A 61 -18.66 -10.05 -2.98
CA LYS A 61 -19.59 -10.77 -3.87
C LYS A 61 -19.23 -10.63 -5.35
N LEU A 62 -18.74 -9.46 -5.75
CA LEU A 62 -18.25 -9.27 -7.12
C LEU A 62 -17.01 -10.14 -7.39
N TYR A 63 -16.07 -10.21 -6.43
CA TYR A 63 -14.90 -11.09 -6.50
C TYR A 63 -15.32 -12.57 -6.62
N GLU A 64 -16.24 -13.02 -5.75
CA GLU A 64 -16.80 -14.37 -5.78
C GLU A 64 -17.49 -14.70 -7.12
N SER A 65 -18.13 -13.72 -7.76
CA SER A 65 -18.75 -13.90 -9.06
C SER A 65 -17.72 -14.22 -10.15
N VAL A 66 -16.56 -13.56 -10.13
CA VAL A 66 -15.43 -13.85 -11.03
C VAL A 66 -14.80 -15.22 -10.73
N GLU A 67 -14.73 -15.62 -9.46
CA GLU A 67 -14.31 -16.98 -9.08
C GLU A 67 -15.24 -18.04 -9.69
N ASN A 68 -16.55 -17.82 -9.61
CA ASN A 68 -17.56 -18.84 -9.93
C ASN A 68 -18.00 -18.88 -11.40
N ILE A 69 -17.87 -17.78 -12.16
CA ILE A 69 -18.34 -17.73 -13.55
C ILE A 69 -17.64 -18.79 -14.43
N SER A 70 -18.38 -19.58 -15.20
CA SER A 70 -17.77 -20.57 -16.09
C SER A 70 -16.87 -19.92 -17.15
N TYR A 71 -15.75 -20.57 -17.49
CA TYR A 71 -14.86 -20.14 -18.58
C TYR A 71 -15.57 -20.05 -19.94
N THR A 72 -16.70 -20.74 -20.12
CA THR A 72 -17.53 -20.65 -21.33
C THR A 72 -18.11 -19.26 -21.57
N TYR A 73 -18.24 -18.45 -20.53
CA TYR A 73 -18.70 -17.06 -20.62
C TYR A 73 -17.56 -16.04 -20.72
N LEU A 74 -16.30 -16.50 -20.65
CA LEU A 74 -15.13 -15.63 -20.74
C LEU A 74 -14.57 -15.60 -22.15
N GLN A 75 -13.95 -14.47 -22.51
CA GLN A 75 -13.25 -14.35 -23.78
C GLN A 75 -12.10 -15.37 -23.88
N PRO A 76 -11.81 -15.90 -25.08
CA PRO A 76 -10.68 -16.81 -25.28
C PRO A 76 -9.37 -16.18 -24.76
N ASN A 77 -8.56 -16.99 -24.08
CA ASN A 77 -7.27 -16.61 -23.48
C ASN A 77 -7.34 -15.70 -22.23
N LEU A 78 -8.52 -15.38 -21.70
CA LEU A 78 -8.63 -14.66 -20.44
C LEU A 78 -8.43 -15.60 -19.25
N LYS A 79 -7.45 -15.31 -18.39
CA LYS A 79 -7.25 -16.00 -17.11
C LYS A 79 -7.94 -15.20 -15.99
N LYS A 80 -8.76 -15.87 -15.18
CA LYS A 80 -9.40 -15.26 -14.00
C LYS A 80 -8.39 -14.69 -13.02
N ASP A 81 -7.25 -15.35 -12.87
CA ASP A 81 -6.15 -14.88 -12.00
C ASP A 81 -5.67 -13.47 -12.35
N THR A 82 -5.82 -13.00 -13.60
CA THR A 82 -5.47 -11.62 -13.96
C THR A 82 -6.31 -10.59 -13.17
N LEU A 83 -7.55 -10.92 -12.82
CA LEU A 83 -8.45 -10.07 -12.03
C LEU A 83 -8.43 -10.41 -10.53
N LEU A 84 -8.34 -11.71 -10.20
CA LEU A 84 -8.38 -12.19 -8.82
C LEU A 84 -7.03 -12.05 -8.10
N LYS A 85 -5.94 -12.07 -8.86
CA LYS A 85 -4.55 -12.01 -8.40
C LYS A 85 -3.75 -11.03 -9.26
N PRO A 86 -4.17 -9.76 -9.35
CA PRO A 86 -3.48 -8.78 -10.16
C PRO A 86 -2.08 -8.57 -9.59
N LYS A 87 -1.08 -8.61 -10.47
CA LYS A 87 0.31 -8.34 -10.10
C LYS A 87 0.41 -6.87 -9.72
N ALA A 88 0.62 -6.60 -8.43
CA ALA A 88 0.85 -5.24 -7.96
C ALA A 88 2.24 -4.79 -8.45
N ALA A 89 2.30 -3.70 -9.21
CA ALA A 89 3.57 -3.08 -9.56
C ALA A 89 4.09 -2.28 -8.35
N VAL A 90 4.62 -2.97 -7.35
CA VAL A 90 5.19 -2.31 -6.17
C VAL A 90 6.62 -1.91 -6.52
N ALA A 91 6.77 -0.75 -7.16
CA ALA A 91 8.05 -0.21 -7.62
C ALA A 91 8.76 0.69 -6.58
N VAL A 92 8.39 0.61 -5.29
CA VAL A 92 9.04 1.42 -4.25
C VAL A 92 9.97 0.55 -3.42
N ALA A 93 11.26 0.69 -3.71
CA ALA A 93 12.35 0.17 -2.89
C ALA A 93 12.25 0.80 -1.49
N GLY A 94 11.77 0.04 -0.50
CA GLY A 94 11.75 0.48 0.91
C GLY A 94 10.60 -0.07 1.74
N SER A 95 9.45 -0.41 1.16
CA SER A 95 8.29 -0.90 1.92
C SER A 95 8.30 -2.43 2.08
N ASN A 96 9.19 -2.94 2.93
CA ASN A 96 9.30 -4.38 3.24
C ASN A 96 7.98 -4.99 3.76
N ILE A 97 7.13 -4.18 4.42
CA ILE A 97 5.86 -4.64 5.00
C ILE A 97 4.86 -5.07 3.92
N LEU A 98 4.82 -4.38 2.77
CA LEU A 98 3.88 -4.71 1.69
C LEU A 98 4.41 -5.81 0.76
N LEU A 99 5.73 -5.90 0.61
CA LEU A 99 6.41 -7.05 0.00
C LEU A 99 6.00 -8.38 0.67
N LEU A 100 5.78 -8.36 1.99
CA LEU A 100 5.30 -9.50 2.76
C LEU A 100 3.78 -9.73 2.61
N LEU A 101 2.99 -8.68 2.37
CA LEU A 101 1.53 -8.77 2.20
C LEU A 101 1.16 -9.52 0.92
N THR A 102 1.81 -9.16 -0.18
CA THR A 102 1.36 -9.61 -1.50
C THR A 102 2.04 -10.89 -1.97
N ASN A 103 3.24 -11.23 -1.45
CA ASN A 103 4.11 -12.31 -1.95
C ASN A 103 4.33 -12.32 -3.48
N ASP A 104 3.87 -11.28 -4.17
CA ASP A 104 3.81 -11.13 -5.63
C ASP A 104 4.92 -10.15 -6.03
N VAL A 105 6.16 -10.55 -5.75
CA VAL A 105 7.33 -9.80 -6.17
C VAL A 105 7.77 -10.38 -7.51
N ASP A 106 7.16 -9.91 -8.60
CA ASP A 106 7.85 -9.97 -9.89
C ASP A 106 8.94 -8.88 -9.86
N SER A 107 10.02 -9.13 -9.12
CA SER A 107 11.27 -8.37 -9.19
C SER A 107 11.97 -8.53 -10.54
N ASN A 108 11.39 -9.31 -11.45
CA ASN A 108 11.81 -9.38 -12.82
C ASN A 108 11.46 -8.05 -13.50
N ALA A 109 12.49 -7.22 -13.74
CA ALA A 109 12.37 -6.08 -14.64
C ALA A 109 11.58 -6.51 -15.87
N LYS A 110 10.43 -5.86 -16.12
CA LYS A 110 9.59 -6.19 -17.28
C LYS A 110 10.49 -6.26 -18.50
N GLN A 111 10.57 -7.45 -19.10
CA GLN A 111 11.36 -7.66 -20.29
C GLN A 111 10.55 -7.13 -21.45
N PHE A 112 11.15 -6.23 -22.22
CA PHE A 112 10.52 -5.69 -23.41
C PHE A 112 11.20 -6.28 -24.62
N TYR A 113 10.42 -6.55 -25.66
CA TYR A 113 10.85 -7.16 -26.90
C TYR A 113 10.44 -6.26 -28.05
N ILE A 114 11.41 -5.78 -28.83
CA ILE A 114 11.16 -4.94 -29.99
C ILE A 114 11.10 -5.77 -31.27
N CYS A 115 10.30 -5.33 -32.24
CA CYS A 115 10.31 -5.90 -33.57
C CYS A 115 11.62 -5.57 -34.31
N ALA A 116 12.52 -6.55 -34.47
CA ALA A 116 13.80 -6.38 -35.16
C ALA A 116 13.69 -5.86 -36.62
N LYS A 117 12.55 -6.12 -37.28
CA LYS A 117 12.36 -5.74 -38.69
C LYS A 117 11.93 -4.29 -38.87
N CYS A 118 11.09 -3.75 -37.98
CA CYS A 118 10.52 -2.41 -38.16
C CYS A 118 10.86 -1.43 -37.04
N ASN A 119 11.36 -1.92 -35.88
CA ASN A 119 11.68 -1.13 -34.69
C ASN A 119 10.57 -0.17 -34.22
N ARG A 120 9.31 -0.45 -34.56
CA ARG A 120 8.14 0.41 -34.25
C ARG A 120 7.22 -0.14 -33.16
N HIS A 121 7.27 -1.44 -32.93
CA HIS A 121 6.39 -2.12 -31.98
C HIS A 121 7.22 -2.81 -30.91
N ILE A 122 6.72 -2.73 -29.68
CA ILE A 122 7.29 -3.34 -28.49
C ILE A 122 6.22 -4.23 -27.87
N SER A 123 6.62 -5.37 -27.31
CA SER A 123 5.77 -6.25 -26.52
C SER A 123 6.50 -6.65 -25.24
N ASP A 124 5.74 -6.98 -24.21
CA ASP A 124 6.23 -7.59 -22.96
C ASP A 124 6.24 -9.13 -23.03
N VAL A 125 5.86 -9.73 -24.17
CA VAL A 125 5.85 -11.17 -24.42
C VAL A 125 6.72 -11.50 -25.63
N SER A 126 7.76 -12.31 -25.43
CA SER A 126 8.64 -12.77 -26.50
C SER A 126 7.88 -13.55 -27.57
N GLY A 127 8.18 -13.29 -28.84
CA GLY A 127 7.59 -13.96 -29.99
C GLY A 127 6.24 -13.37 -30.44
N THR A 128 5.73 -12.35 -29.76
CA THR A 128 4.50 -11.66 -30.17
C THR A 128 4.63 -11.12 -31.60
N VAL A 129 3.63 -11.37 -32.43
CA VAL A 129 3.66 -11.01 -33.85
C VAL A 129 3.50 -9.50 -34.02
N CYS A 130 4.45 -8.84 -34.68
CA CYS A 130 4.35 -7.42 -34.99
C CYS A 130 3.14 -7.12 -35.88
N PRO A 131 2.25 -6.18 -35.51
CA PRO A 131 1.04 -5.89 -36.26
C PRO A 131 1.30 -5.32 -37.66
N SER A 132 2.44 -4.62 -37.87
CA SER A 132 2.76 -4.02 -39.18
C SER A 132 3.46 -4.97 -40.15
N CYS A 133 4.45 -5.75 -39.69
CA CYS A 133 5.31 -6.50 -40.61
C CYS A 133 5.26 -8.02 -40.39
N ARG A 134 4.40 -8.49 -39.47
CA ARG A 134 4.20 -9.90 -39.09
C ARG A 134 5.46 -10.63 -38.60
N TYR A 135 6.56 -9.93 -38.37
CA TYR A 135 7.79 -10.50 -37.83
C TYR A 135 7.65 -10.69 -36.30
N PRO A 136 8.11 -11.81 -35.73
CA PRO A 136 8.05 -12.04 -34.29
C PRO A 136 8.93 -11.02 -33.54
N MET A 137 8.40 -10.48 -32.44
CA MET A 137 9.12 -9.58 -31.54
C MET A 137 9.90 -10.41 -30.53
N SER A 138 11.17 -10.71 -30.82
CA SER A 138 12.04 -11.54 -29.96
C SER A 138 13.31 -10.83 -29.50
N THR A 139 13.57 -9.60 -29.97
CA THR A 139 14.77 -8.84 -29.59
C THR A 139 14.54 -8.14 -28.27
N GLN A 140 15.16 -8.63 -27.20
CA GLN A 140 15.05 -8.02 -25.88
C GLN A 140 15.66 -6.60 -25.87
N VAL A 141 14.97 -5.67 -25.23
CA VAL A 141 15.41 -4.29 -25.00
C VAL A 141 15.24 -3.92 -23.53
N THR A 142 16.12 -3.04 -23.06
CA THR A 142 16.09 -2.52 -21.69
C THR A 142 15.22 -1.27 -21.64
N TYR A 143 14.20 -1.27 -20.79
CA TYR A 143 13.48 -0.05 -20.47
C TYR A 143 14.33 0.82 -19.54
N VAL A 144 14.67 2.02 -20.00
CA VAL A 144 15.30 3.04 -19.16
C VAL A 144 14.19 3.92 -18.61
N CYS A 145 13.92 3.76 -17.32
CA CYS A 145 13.02 4.68 -16.62
C CYS A 145 13.64 6.09 -16.64
N PRO A 146 12.90 7.15 -17.02
CA PRO A 146 13.40 8.50 -16.92
C PRO A 146 13.83 8.77 -15.47
N GLN A 147 15.09 9.11 -15.25
CA GLN A 147 15.52 9.59 -13.94
C GLN A 147 14.72 10.86 -13.66
N ALA A 148 13.93 10.87 -12.60
CA ALA A 148 13.33 12.10 -12.10
C ALA A 148 14.48 13.09 -11.91
N SER A 149 14.46 14.19 -12.65
CA SER A 149 15.49 15.23 -12.57
C SER A 149 15.51 15.78 -11.14
N SER A 150 16.40 15.25 -10.31
CA SER A 150 16.55 15.62 -8.91
C SER A 150 17.36 16.90 -8.83
N THR A 151 16.69 18.04 -8.65
CA THR A 151 17.31 19.34 -8.32
C THR A 151 17.77 19.45 -6.86
N VAL A 152 18.01 18.33 -6.18
CA VAL A 152 18.63 18.31 -4.85
C VAL A 152 19.47 17.06 -4.75
N ALA A 153 20.74 17.24 -4.37
CA ALA A 153 21.72 16.19 -4.21
C ALA A 153 21.12 15.00 -3.44
N ALA A 154 20.97 13.87 -4.14
CA ALA A 154 20.66 12.60 -3.53
C ALA A 154 21.83 12.22 -2.63
N THR A 155 21.71 12.46 -1.33
CA THR A 155 22.45 11.69 -0.35
C THR A 155 22.02 10.25 -0.54
N SER A 156 22.95 9.45 -1.05
CA SER A 156 22.90 8.00 -1.24
C SER A 156 21.83 7.28 -0.40
N GLY A 157 20.81 6.72 -1.06
CA GLY A 157 20.18 5.47 -0.60
C GLY A 157 18.75 5.50 -0.03
N GLU A 158 18.10 6.64 0.20
CA GLU A 158 16.72 6.61 0.71
C GLU A 158 15.68 6.43 -0.41
N GLY A 159 15.44 5.19 -0.82
CA GLY A 159 14.22 4.82 -1.56
C GLY A 159 12.98 4.92 -0.67
N GLY A 160 11.80 5.18 -1.24
CA GLY A 160 10.55 5.40 -0.48
C GLY A 160 9.65 6.46 -1.11
N TYR A 161 8.51 6.76 -0.48
CA TYR A 161 7.65 7.87 -0.88
C TYR A 161 8.03 9.17 -0.16
N VAL A 162 8.43 9.06 1.11
CA VAL A 162 8.72 10.23 1.96
C VAL A 162 10.19 10.26 2.45
N LYS A 163 10.64 11.38 3.03
CA LYS A 163 12.04 11.57 3.46
C LYS A 163 12.27 10.93 4.84
N GLY A 164 13.38 10.23 5.04
CA GLY A 164 13.63 9.49 6.29
C GLY A 164 14.02 10.36 7.47
N VAL A 165 14.58 11.54 7.19
CA VAL A 165 15.01 12.52 8.20
C VAL A 165 13.88 13.30 8.88
N VAL A 166 12.61 12.99 8.55
CA VAL A 166 11.43 13.70 9.06
C VAL A 166 10.53 12.72 9.81
N THR A 167 10.02 13.14 10.96
CA THR A 167 8.95 12.43 11.67
C THR A 167 7.60 12.87 11.14
N TYR A 168 6.67 11.93 11.00
CA TYR A 168 5.34 12.19 10.46
C TYR A 168 4.28 12.05 11.53
N MET A 169 3.24 12.86 11.38
CA MET A 169 2.01 12.82 12.16
C MET A 169 0.94 12.13 11.32
N ILE A 170 0.32 11.09 11.90
CA ILE A 170 -0.77 10.34 11.28
C ILE A 170 -2.02 10.55 12.12
N MET A 171 -3.03 11.15 11.53
CA MET A 171 -4.32 11.41 12.17
C MET A 171 -5.13 10.12 12.35
N ASP A 172 -6.15 10.15 13.20
CA ASP A 172 -7.05 8.99 13.39
C ASP A 172 -7.75 8.55 12.08
N ASN A 173 -7.99 9.49 11.16
CA ASN A 173 -8.53 9.22 9.81
C ASN A 173 -7.45 8.88 8.77
N LEU A 174 -6.22 8.58 9.19
CA LEU A 174 -5.03 8.31 8.37
C LEU A 174 -4.52 9.49 7.53
N GLU A 175 -4.99 10.72 7.74
CA GLU A 175 -4.36 11.88 7.13
C GLU A 175 -2.91 12.03 7.64
N VAL A 176 -1.94 12.13 6.72
CA VAL A 176 -0.52 12.22 7.04
C VAL A 176 0.00 13.64 6.84
N LYS A 177 0.71 14.18 7.84
CA LYS A 177 1.36 15.49 7.80
C LYS A 177 2.79 15.40 8.34
N PRO A 178 3.73 16.25 7.89
CA PRO A 178 5.01 16.41 8.57
C PRO A 178 4.78 16.83 10.02
N MET A 179 5.51 16.23 10.96
CA MET A 179 5.38 16.59 12.36
C MET A 179 6.10 17.91 12.64
N SER A 180 5.41 18.79 13.34
CA SER A 180 5.96 20.04 13.88
C SER A 180 5.39 20.24 15.27
N THR A 181 6.22 20.67 16.22
CA THR A 181 5.77 20.93 17.60
C THR A 181 4.67 21.99 17.61
N ILE A 182 4.78 23.03 16.79
CA ILE A 182 3.78 24.10 16.69
C ILE A 182 2.47 23.55 16.11
N SER A 183 2.54 22.73 15.06
CA SER A 183 1.35 22.09 14.47
C SER A 183 0.69 21.11 15.44
N SER A 184 1.48 20.39 16.24
CA SER A 184 0.97 19.47 17.27
C SER A 184 0.22 20.23 18.36
N ILE A 185 0.74 21.37 18.82
CA ILE A 185 0.05 22.24 19.80
C ILE A 185 -1.24 22.81 19.18
N ALA A 186 -1.19 23.29 17.94
CA ALA A 186 -2.37 23.80 17.24
C ALA A 186 -3.46 22.72 17.10
N MET A 187 -3.06 21.47 16.87
CA MET A 187 -3.96 20.32 16.83
C MET A 187 -4.62 20.01 18.17
N LEU A 188 -3.89 20.11 19.29
CA LEU A 188 -4.49 19.93 20.62
C LEU A 188 -5.60 20.96 20.88
N ASN A 189 -5.38 22.21 20.45
CA ASN A 189 -6.42 23.24 20.50
C ASN A 189 -7.60 22.91 19.58
N GLN A 190 -7.35 22.44 18.36
CA GLN A 190 -8.40 22.04 17.41
C GLN A 190 -9.28 20.91 17.96
N PHE A 191 -8.71 19.98 18.72
CA PHE A 191 -9.43 18.91 19.38
C PHE A 191 -10.07 19.31 20.72
N ASN A 192 -10.02 20.58 21.11
CA ASN A 192 -10.52 21.11 22.37
C ASN A 192 -9.91 20.44 23.62
N VAL A 193 -8.63 20.05 23.55
CA VAL A 193 -7.91 19.49 24.70
C VAL A 193 -7.60 20.62 25.69
N LYS A 194 -8.29 20.64 26.82
CA LYS A 194 -8.12 21.68 27.87
C LYS A 194 -7.08 21.32 28.93
N GLU A 195 -6.86 20.02 29.14
CA GLU A 195 -5.97 19.50 30.17
C GLU A 195 -5.02 18.48 29.56
N VAL A 196 -3.74 18.85 29.43
CA VAL A 196 -2.70 17.98 28.88
C VAL A 196 -2.48 16.74 29.76
N GLY A 197 -2.77 16.83 31.06
CA GLY A 197 -2.69 15.68 31.98
C GLY A 197 -3.67 14.54 31.69
N ALA A 198 -4.65 14.77 30.80
CA ALA A 198 -5.56 13.73 30.31
C ALA A 198 -5.03 13.01 29.04
N LEU A 199 -3.86 13.41 28.54
CA LEU A 199 -3.25 12.78 27.38
C LEU A 199 -2.29 11.67 27.81
N GLU A 200 -2.32 10.57 27.07
CA GLU A 200 -1.43 9.44 27.27
C GLU A 200 -0.63 9.17 25.99
N GLU A 201 0.68 8.99 26.13
CA GLU A 201 1.51 8.43 25.07
C GLU A 201 1.52 6.90 25.17
N LYS A 202 1.22 6.22 24.07
CA LYS A 202 1.26 4.76 24.01
C LYS A 202 2.01 4.28 22.78
N VAL A 203 3.07 3.52 22.99
CA VAL A 203 3.80 2.84 21.90
C VAL A 203 3.01 1.60 21.47
N VAL A 204 2.76 1.48 20.17
CA VAL A 204 2.17 0.30 19.55
C VAL A 204 3.05 -0.18 18.39
N TYR A 205 2.83 -1.41 17.96
CA TYR A 205 3.60 -2.04 16.90
C TYR A 205 2.67 -2.33 15.72
N LEU A 206 3.12 -1.95 14.52
CA LEU A 206 2.45 -2.24 13.26
C LEU A 206 3.12 -3.46 12.63
N GLY A 207 2.50 -4.61 12.83
CA GLY A 207 2.80 -5.84 12.11
C GLY A 207 1.88 -6.07 10.92
N MET A 208 1.96 -7.28 10.37
CA MET A 208 1.12 -7.73 9.27
C MET A 208 -0.37 -7.68 9.61
N ASP A 209 -0.73 -8.23 10.77
CA ASP A 209 -2.12 -8.32 11.22
C ASP A 209 -2.71 -6.93 11.51
N GLU A 210 -1.94 -6.06 12.15
CA GLU A 210 -2.33 -4.66 12.38
C GLU A 210 -2.46 -3.90 11.06
N GLY A 211 -1.59 -4.16 10.08
CA GLY A 211 -1.67 -3.57 8.75
C GLY A 211 -2.97 -3.96 8.01
N LEU A 212 -3.38 -5.23 8.10
CA LEU A 212 -4.66 -5.69 7.54
C LEU A 212 -5.87 -5.08 8.27
N LYS A 213 -5.81 -4.98 9.61
CA LYS A 213 -6.86 -4.31 10.40
C LYS A 213 -6.97 -2.83 10.04
N LEU A 214 -5.84 -2.15 9.85
CA LEU A 214 -5.76 -0.76 9.37
C LEU A 214 -6.39 -0.59 7.99
N LEU A 215 -6.01 -1.46 7.04
CA LEU A 215 -6.58 -1.45 5.70
C LEU A 215 -8.10 -1.65 5.74
N LYS A 216 -8.58 -2.62 6.50
CA LYS A 216 -10.02 -2.85 6.65
C LYS A 216 -10.73 -1.65 7.28
N ALA A 217 -10.26 -1.17 8.42
CA ALA A 217 -10.89 -0.06 9.13
C ALA A 217 -10.89 1.23 8.29
N SER A 218 -9.88 1.46 7.44
CA SER A 218 -9.85 2.60 6.50
C SER A 218 -10.99 2.61 5.49
N LEU A 219 -11.60 1.45 5.20
CA LEU A 219 -12.75 1.32 4.30
C LEU A 219 -14.10 1.45 5.04
N GLU A 220 -14.10 1.34 6.37
CA GLU A 220 -15.32 1.29 7.20
C GLU A 220 -15.56 2.58 7.99
N THR A 221 -14.50 3.26 8.43
CA THR A 221 -14.59 4.36 9.40
C THR A 221 -13.49 5.40 9.22
N SER A 222 -13.74 6.61 9.75
CA SER A 222 -12.77 7.70 9.85
C SER A 222 -11.98 7.70 11.17
N THR A 223 -12.28 6.81 12.11
CA THR A 223 -11.58 6.68 13.41
C THR A 223 -10.69 5.44 13.44
N VAL A 224 -9.80 5.34 12.47
CA VAL A 224 -9.08 4.10 12.13
C VAL A 224 -8.10 3.70 13.23
N LEU A 225 -7.25 4.60 13.71
CA LEU A 225 -6.25 4.31 14.74
C LEU A 225 -6.92 3.96 16.08
N THR A 226 -7.99 4.68 16.43
CA THR A 226 -8.82 4.42 17.61
C THR A 226 -9.39 3.00 17.54
N ASN A 227 -10.04 2.63 16.43
CA ASN A 227 -10.63 1.31 16.27
C ASN A 227 -9.59 0.17 16.33
N VAL A 228 -8.44 0.36 15.68
CA VAL A 228 -7.43 -0.70 15.57
C VAL A 228 -6.64 -0.88 16.88
N PHE A 229 -6.26 0.21 17.57
CA PHE A 229 -5.30 0.14 18.69
C PHE A 229 -5.90 0.34 20.07
N LEU A 230 -7.09 0.93 20.18
CA LEU A 230 -7.81 1.04 21.46
C LEU A 230 -8.95 0.01 21.56
N GLY A 231 -9.41 -0.51 20.41
CA GLY A 231 -10.58 -1.36 20.30
C GLY A 231 -11.87 -0.57 20.57
N ASN A 232 -13.01 -1.10 20.17
CA ASN A 232 -14.30 -0.58 20.63
C ASN A 232 -14.45 -0.83 22.13
N LYS A 233 -13.89 0.05 22.97
CA LYS A 233 -14.38 0.25 24.35
C LYS A 233 -15.66 1.09 24.33
N MET A 234 -16.57 0.76 23.42
CA MET A 234 -17.97 1.16 23.49
C MET A 234 -18.76 -0.13 23.62
N ALA A 235 -18.86 -0.59 24.86
CA ALA A 235 -19.98 -1.40 25.32
C ALA A 235 -21.15 -0.46 25.64
#